data_AF-A0A453DKJ1-F1
#
_entry.id   AF-A0A453DKJ1-F1
#
_cell.length_a   1.000
_cell.length_b   1.000
_cell.length_c   1.000
_cell.angle_alpha   90.00
_cell.angle_beta   90.00
_cell.angle_gamma   90.00
#
_symmetry.space_group_name_H-M   'P 1'
#
loop_
_entity.id
_entity.type
_entity.pdbx_description
1 polymer ?
#
loop_
_entity_poly.entity_id
_entity_poly.type
_entity_poly.pdbx_seq_one_letter_code
_entity_poly.pdbx_strand_id
1 'polypeptide(L)'
;MQELCRNGGILSLSFTILKLGVPEWLKGSTDIASSISRQKAKILSILLQLCESESISYLDEVATLPKSMQLGLEVLDLLKIAFGSKQKPAAGSHDKSYPVGSVLISALRLVDVFSDDSNFRSSFITNTIPFLTQILATPHDEFVSSWCSVDLPVMEDDANLDYDPVGAADLALLAASNMLTEAKVNYSCNFRSISMPSIQYAQTRTSCVVKIIANLHVFVPNICEEQERDLFLQKFQKYLLSESPKPSLDHPAADEITIVCTNLGSLSHYAKSLIPGNLLNEEDVQLLSDFSYKLQRWCKLQVGQRISQVAKSDVTSEMKVDLQPVQQPQPARASVPDPNMDGPPKVTLSITLILAIDLVMYLIPIQN
;
A
#
# COMPACT_ATOMS: atom_id res chain seq x y z
N MET A 1 -12.60 -18.09 18.88
CA MET A 1 -11.50 -17.47 18.10
C MET A 1 -10.63 -18.53 17.43
N GLN A 2 -10.07 -19.48 18.18
CA GLN A 2 -9.25 -20.58 17.64
C GLN A 2 -9.89 -21.34 16.46
N GLU A 3 -11.21 -21.57 16.49
CA GLU A 3 -11.96 -22.23 15.41
C GLU A 3 -12.20 -21.35 14.17
N LEU A 4 -12.31 -20.02 14.36
CA LEU A 4 -12.40 -19.04 13.27
C LEU A 4 -11.04 -18.83 12.58
N CYS A 5 -9.95 -18.93 13.34
CA CYS A 5 -8.57 -18.89 12.84
C CYS A 5 -8.26 -20.17 12.04
N ARG A 6 -8.47 -21.35 12.63
CA ARG A 6 -8.22 -22.65 11.99
C ARG A 6 -8.97 -22.87 10.68
N ASN A 7 -10.21 -22.39 10.58
CA ASN A 7 -11.04 -22.60 9.40
C ASN A 7 -10.85 -21.50 8.33
N GLY A 8 -9.89 -20.58 8.50
CA GLY A 8 -9.66 -19.47 7.57
C GLY A 8 -10.85 -18.49 7.49
N GLY A 9 -11.67 -18.43 8.53
CA GLY A 9 -12.82 -17.53 8.62
C GLY A 9 -12.37 -16.07 8.65
N ILE A 10 -11.36 -15.77 9.47
CA ILE A 10 -10.77 -14.43 9.53
C ILE A 10 -10.13 -14.05 8.19
N LEU A 11 -9.37 -14.95 7.55
CA LEU A 11 -8.82 -14.69 6.22
C LEU A 11 -9.89 -14.33 5.18
N SER A 12 -11.00 -15.07 5.19
CA SER A 12 -12.10 -14.82 4.26
C SER A 12 -12.76 -13.46 4.52
N LEU A 13 -13.01 -13.13 5.79
CA LEU A 13 -13.53 -11.82 6.19
C LEU A 13 -12.58 -10.69 5.77
N SER A 14 -11.29 -10.85 6.05
CA SER A 14 -10.27 -9.89 5.66
C SER A 14 -10.24 -9.66 4.16
N PHE A 15 -10.20 -10.73 3.38
CA PHE A 15 -10.21 -10.62 1.93
C PHE A 15 -11.45 -9.86 1.43
N THR A 16 -12.64 -10.18 1.96
CA THR A 16 -13.88 -9.46 1.62
C THR A 16 -13.81 -7.98 1.98
N ILE A 17 -13.30 -7.63 3.17
CA ILE A 17 -13.19 -6.24 3.62
C ILE A 17 -12.17 -5.45 2.77
N LEU A 18 -11.02 -6.04 2.46
CA LEU A 18 -10.00 -5.37 1.63
C LEU A 18 -10.50 -5.10 0.21
N LYS A 19 -11.36 -5.98 -0.32
CA LYS A 19 -12.04 -5.82 -1.62
C LYS A 19 -13.16 -4.78 -1.62
N LEU A 20 -13.58 -4.25 -0.47
CA LEU A 20 -14.58 -3.19 -0.43
C LEU A 20 -14.07 -1.95 -1.20
N GLY A 21 -14.85 -1.55 -2.20
CA GLY A 21 -14.66 -0.32 -2.95
C GLY A 21 -15.86 0.61 -2.75
N VAL A 22 -15.65 1.91 -2.99
CA VAL A 22 -16.77 2.87 -3.01
C VAL A 22 -17.56 2.65 -4.31
N PRO A 23 -18.86 2.34 -4.24
CA PRO A 23 -19.69 2.20 -5.45
C PRO A 23 -19.69 3.48 -6.30
N GLU A 24 -19.81 3.35 -7.63
CA GLU A 24 -19.71 4.47 -8.58
C GLU A 24 -20.58 5.67 -8.21
N TRP A 25 -21.83 5.40 -7.85
CA TRP A 25 -22.85 6.37 -7.47
C TRP A 25 -22.60 7.06 -6.11
N LEU A 26 -21.60 6.60 -5.35
CA LEU A 26 -21.21 7.13 -4.04
C LEU A 26 -19.77 7.66 -4.02
N LYS A 27 -19.07 7.70 -5.17
CA LYS A 27 -17.68 8.16 -5.26
C LYS A 27 -17.45 9.59 -4.76
N GLY A 28 -18.48 10.44 -4.75
CA GLY A 28 -18.40 11.79 -4.20
C GLY A 28 -18.52 11.88 -2.67
N SER A 29 -18.85 10.78 -1.98
CA SER A 29 -19.01 10.77 -0.53
C SER A 29 -17.68 10.50 0.18
N THR A 30 -17.11 11.55 0.77
CA THR A 30 -15.90 11.44 1.60
C THR A 30 -16.09 10.55 2.82
N ASP A 31 -17.31 10.50 3.35
CA ASP A 31 -17.61 9.81 4.61
C ASP A 31 -17.69 8.30 4.42
N ILE A 32 -18.22 7.86 3.27
CA ILE A 32 -18.26 6.44 2.87
C ILE A 32 -16.85 5.95 2.56
N ALA A 33 -16.07 6.73 1.80
CA ALA A 33 -14.67 6.40 1.52
C ALA A 33 -13.85 6.28 2.81
N SER A 34 -14.02 7.21 3.75
CA SER A 34 -13.33 7.19 5.04
C SER A 34 -13.76 6.00 5.91
N SER A 35 -15.05 5.65 5.92
CA SER A 35 -15.56 4.50 6.67
C SER A 35 -15.02 3.16 6.13
N ILE A 36 -14.97 3.00 4.81
CA ILE A 36 -14.33 1.84 4.18
C ILE A 36 -12.84 1.79 4.54
N SER A 37 -12.13 2.92 4.50
CA SER A 37 -10.71 2.98 4.86
C SER A 37 -10.48 2.54 6.32
N ARG A 38 -11.27 3.06 7.27
CA ARG A 38 -11.22 2.62 8.68
C ARG A 38 -11.48 1.13 8.83
N GLN A 39 -12.43 0.60 8.07
CA GLN A 39 -12.75 -0.82 8.11
C GLN A 39 -11.59 -1.70 7.62
N LYS A 40 -10.89 -1.25 6.57
CA LYS A 40 -9.64 -1.87 6.10
C LYS A 40 -8.54 -1.78 7.16
N ALA A 41 -8.35 -0.62 7.79
CA ALA A 41 -7.36 -0.44 8.84
C ALA A 41 -7.58 -1.40 10.02
N LYS A 42 -8.83 -1.48 10.52
CA LYS A 42 -9.20 -2.39 11.61
C LYS A 42 -8.90 -3.85 11.29
N ILE A 43 -9.30 -4.34 10.10
CA ILE A 43 -9.10 -5.76 9.77
C ILE A 43 -7.62 -6.09 9.52
N LEU A 44 -6.84 -5.14 8.97
CA LEU A 44 -5.39 -5.31 8.82
C LEU A 44 -4.71 -5.34 10.20
N SER A 45 -5.14 -4.51 11.14
CA SER A 45 -4.62 -4.53 12.51
C SER A 45 -4.92 -5.86 13.23
N ILE A 46 -6.14 -6.41 13.07
CA ILE A 46 -6.48 -7.74 13.60
C ILE A 46 -5.62 -8.82 12.98
N LEU A 47 -5.45 -8.82 11.65
CA LEU A 47 -4.58 -9.78 10.98
C LEU A 47 -3.14 -9.70 11.51
N LEU A 48 -2.63 -8.49 11.68
CA LEU A 48 -1.28 -8.27 12.17
C LEU A 48 -1.10 -8.83 13.59
N GLN A 49 -2.04 -8.57 14.49
CA GLN A 49 -2.04 -9.14 15.85
C GLN A 49 -2.11 -10.67 15.84
N LEU A 50 -2.87 -11.26 14.92
CA LEU A 50 -2.92 -12.71 14.76
C LEU A 50 -1.59 -13.29 14.27
N CYS A 51 -0.94 -12.63 13.31
CA CYS A 51 0.38 -13.04 12.83
C CYS A 51 1.48 -12.86 13.89
N GLU A 52 1.39 -11.84 14.73
CA GLU A 52 2.36 -11.54 15.81
C GLU A 52 2.10 -12.36 17.10
N SER A 53 1.04 -13.16 17.16
CA SER A 53 0.71 -13.94 18.36
C SER A 53 1.70 -15.09 18.60
N GLU A 54 2.31 -15.11 19.79
CA GLU A 54 3.34 -16.10 20.17
C GLU A 54 2.80 -17.53 20.36
N SER A 55 1.48 -17.72 20.46
CA SER A 55 0.90 -19.00 20.89
C SER A 55 0.87 -20.07 19.79
N ILE A 56 0.60 -19.66 18.55
CA ILE A 56 0.62 -20.48 17.34
C ILE A 56 0.95 -19.54 16.17
N SER A 57 1.88 -19.93 15.30
CA SER A 57 2.12 -19.21 14.04
C SER A 57 0.85 -19.29 13.18
N TYR A 58 0.04 -18.24 13.24
CA TYR A 58 -1.20 -18.14 12.47
C TYR A 58 -0.93 -18.34 10.98
N LEU A 59 0.21 -17.86 10.49
CA LEU A 59 0.65 -18.06 9.11
C LEU A 59 0.86 -19.53 8.78
N ASP A 60 1.48 -20.31 9.66
CA ASP A 60 1.64 -21.75 9.44
C ASP A 60 0.31 -22.50 9.42
N GLU A 61 -0.65 -22.10 10.26
CA GLU A 61 -1.99 -22.71 10.25
C GLU A 61 -2.74 -22.48 8.94
N VAL A 62 -2.53 -21.31 8.33
CA VAL A 62 -3.31 -20.90 7.17
C VAL A 62 -2.52 -20.95 5.86
N ALA A 63 -1.22 -21.19 5.87
CA ALA A 63 -0.35 -21.18 4.69
C ALA A 63 -0.83 -22.13 3.59
N THR A 64 -1.42 -23.27 3.97
CA THR A 64 -1.94 -24.27 3.02
C THR A 64 -3.25 -23.85 2.36
N LEU A 65 -3.91 -22.79 2.84
CA LEU A 65 -5.16 -22.30 2.27
C LEU A 65 -4.85 -21.38 1.08
N PRO A 66 -5.41 -21.62 -0.12
CA PRO A 66 -5.18 -20.77 -1.30
C PRO A 66 -5.52 -19.28 -1.08
N LYS A 67 -6.49 -19.01 -0.20
CA LYS A 67 -6.90 -17.65 0.16
C LYS A 67 -5.83 -16.86 0.90
N SER A 68 -4.89 -17.51 1.57
CA SER A 68 -3.84 -16.84 2.35
C SER A 68 -2.90 -16.07 1.44
N MET A 69 -2.41 -16.71 0.38
CA MET A 69 -1.61 -16.04 -0.65
C MET A 69 -2.41 -14.93 -1.36
N GLN A 70 -3.70 -15.17 -1.67
CA GLN A 70 -4.55 -14.15 -2.28
C GLN A 70 -4.70 -12.91 -1.38
N LEU A 71 -4.86 -13.11 -0.07
CA LEU A 71 -4.92 -12.03 0.90
C LEU A 71 -3.59 -11.27 0.95
N GLY A 72 -2.45 -11.97 0.97
CA GLY A 72 -1.13 -11.34 0.93
C GLY A 72 -0.95 -10.46 -0.33
N LEU A 73 -1.38 -10.95 -1.49
CA LEU A 73 -1.39 -10.18 -2.73
C LEU A 73 -2.35 -8.98 -2.70
N GLU A 74 -3.48 -9.10 -2.01
CA GLU A 74 -4.42 -7.99 -1.81
C GLU A 74 -3.80 -6.88 -0.95
N VAL A 75 -3.07 -7.23 0.10
CA VAL A 75 -2.33 -6.26 0.93
C VAL A 75 -1.27 -5.54 0.08
N LEU A 76 -0.56 -6.25 -0.79
CA LEU A 76 0.37 -5.63 -1.73
C LEU A 76 -0.32 -4.69 -2.73
N ASP A 77 -1.54 -5.01 -3.18
CA ASP A 77 -2.32 -4.16 -4.07
C ASP A 77 -2.70 -2.83 -3.39
N LEU A 78 -3.03 -2.84 -2.10
CA LEU A 78 -3.25 -1.61 -1.33
C LEU A 78 -2.02 -0.70 -1.35
N LEU A 79 -0.82 -1.26 -1.17
CA LEU A 79 0.43 -0.49 -1.24
C LEU A 79 0.69 0.05 -2.65
N LYS A 80 0.47 -0.77 -3.69
CA LYS A 80 0.60 -0.33 -5.09
C LYS A 80 -0.35 0.81 -5.43
N ILE A 81 -1.59 0.78 -4.93
CA ILE A 81 -2.56 1.87 -5.14
C ILE A 81 -2.12 3.12 -4.38
N ALA A 82 -1.68 2.97 -3.13
CA ALA A 82 -1.26 4.09 -2.29
C ALA A 82 -0.03 4.82 -2.85
N PHE A 83 0.96 4.08 -3.39
CA PHE A 83 2.20 4.66 -3.92
C PHE A 83 2.19 4.90 -5.44
N GLY A 84 1.35 4.19 -6.20
CA GLY A 84 1.28 4.31 -7.66
C GLY A 84 0.38 5.45 -8.15
N SER A 85 -0.47 5.97 -7.27
CA SER A 85 -1.31 7.11 -7.55
C SER A 85 -0.47 8.39 -7.57
N LYS A 86 -0.05 8.84 -8.76
CA LYS A 86 0.41 10.22 -9.00
C LYS A 86 -0.76 11.20 -8.84
N GLN A 87 -1.39 11.25 -7.68
CA GLN A 87 -2.40 12.26 -7.39
C GLN A 87 -1.66 13.56 -7.09
N LYS A 88 -1.68 14.49 -8.05
CA LYS A 88 -1.48 15.90 -7.71
C LYS A 88 -2.52 16.22 -6.64
N PRO A 89 -2.14 16.68 -5.44
CA PRO A 89 -3.12 17.17 -4.49
C PRO A 89 -3.91 18.27 -5.19
N ALA A 90 -5.23 18.10 -5.26
CA ALA A 90 -6.11 19.14 -5.77
C ALA A 90 -5.88 20.38 -4.89
N ALA A 91 -5.37 21.45 -5.48
CA ALA A 91 -5.18 22.71 -4.79
C ALA A 91 -6.54 23.19 -4.26
N GLY A 92 -6.76 23.11 -2.94
CA GLY A 92 -7.90 23.73 -2.29
C GLY A 92 -8.56 23.01 -1.11
N SER A 93 -8.26 21.75 -0.78
CA SER A 93 -8.88 21.11 0.39
C SER A 93 -7.96 21.14 1.62
N HIS A 94 -8.04 22.21 2.39
CA HIS A 94 -7.25 22.41 3.60
C HIS A 94 -7.72 21.59 4.83
N ASP A 95 -8.69 20.67 4.72
CA ASP A 95 -9.43 20.25 5.92
C ASP A 95 -9.95 18.80 6.00
N LYS A 96 -9.37 17.82 5.26
CA LYS A 96 -9.70 16.41 5.54
C LYS A 96 -8.46 15.53 5.44
N SER A 97 -7.81 15.32 6.58
CA SER A 97 -6.84 14.26 6.80
C SER A 97 -7.59 12.93 6.75
N TYR A 98 -7.32 12.10 5.74
CA TYR A 98 -7.99 10.80 5.55
C TYR A 98 -7.21 9.70 6.27
N PRO A 99 -7.88 8.63 6.78
CA PRO A 99 -7.27 7.55 7.56
C PRO A 99 -6.52 6.51 6.69
N VAL A 100 -5.83 6.94 5.63
CA VAL A 100 -5.18 6.05 4.66
C VAL A 100 -3.87 5.48 5.20
N GLY A 101 -3.24 6.15 6.12
CA GLY A 101 -1.98 5.88 6.78
C GLY A 101 -2.12 4.84 7.87
N SER A 102 -3.24 4.75 8.60
CA SER A 102 -3.54 3.54 9.40
C SER A 102 -3.63 2.29 8.52
N VAL A 103 -4.25 2.41 7.34
CA VAL A 103 -4.27 1.32 6.35
C VAL A 103 -2.85 1.05 5.83
N LEU A 104 -2.11 2.10 5.49
CA LEU A 104 -0.78 2.02 4.91
C LEU A 104 0.22 1.38 5.88
N ILE A 105 0.24 1.82 7.13
CA ILE A 105 1.17 1.32 8.14
C ILE A 105 0.85 -0.12 8.50
N SER A 106 -0.43 -0.47 8.63
CA SER A 106 -0.84 -1.85 8.90
C SER A 106 -0.51 -2.76 7.72
N ALA A 107 -0.71 -2.27 6.48
CA ALA A 107 -0.33 -3.01 5.28
C ALA A 107 1.19 -3.19 5.17
N LEU A 108 1.99 -2.15 5.44
CA LEU A 108 3.45 -2.24 5.45
C LEU A 108 3.95 -3.23 6.51
N ARG A 109 3.41 -3.20 7.73
CA ARG A 109 3.76 -4.16 8.79
C ARG A 109 3.36 -5.59 8.43
N LEU A 110 2.21 -5.79 7.77
CA LEU A 110 1.83 -7.11 7.28
C LEU A 110 2.76 -7.59 6.16
N VAL A 111 3.19 -6.71 5.25
CA VAL A 111 4.14 -7.07 4.18
C VAL A 111 5.53 -7.38 4.75
N ASP A 112 5.96 -6.68 5.80
CA ASP A 112 7.16 -7.03 6.58
C ASP A 112 7.04 -8.48 7.08
N VAL A 113 5.98 -8.80 7.82
CA VAL A 113 5.70 -10.16 8.32
C VAL A 113 5.64 -11.21 7.18
N PHE A 114 4.89 -10.96 6.10
CA PHE A 114 4.79 -11.90 4.98
C PHE A 114 6.09 -12.05 4.19
N SER A 115 6.95 -11.03 4.18
CA SER A 115 8.24 -11.10 3.49
C SER A 115 9.28 -11.93 4.24
N ASP A 116 9.11 -12.08 5.56
CA ASP A 116 9.93 -12.96 6.40
C ASP A 116 9.44 -14.42 6.39
N ASP A 117 8.13 -14.64 6.20
CA ASP A 117 7.54 -15.98 6.19
C ASP A 117 7.92 -16.81 4.94
N SER A 118 8.46 -18.00 5.17
CA SER A 118 8.93 -18.92 4.12
C SER A 118 7.86 -19.34 3.10
N ASN A 119 6.57 -19.40 3.49
CA ASN A 119 5.47 -19.78 2.61
C ASN A 119 5.08 -18.64 1.64
N PHE A 120 5.35 -17.39 2.02
CA PHE A 120 4.95 -16.20 1.26
C PHE A 120 6.11 -15.55 0.50
N ARG A 121 7.31 -15.59 1.09
CA ARG A 121 8.50 -14.88 0.66
C ARG A 121 8.80 -14.98 -0.83
N SER A 122 8.80 -16.19 -1.39
CA SER A 122 9.10 -16.39 -2.83
C SER A 122 8.14 -15.64 -3.76
N SER A 123 6.84 -15.60 -3.42
CA SER A 123 5.84 -14.82 -4.15
C SER A 123 6.06 -13.31 -3.95
N PHE A 124 6.40 -12.90 -2.73
CA PHE A 124 6.60 -11.50 -2.36
C PHE A 124 7.85 -10.88 -2.99
N ILE A 125 8.91 -11.67 -3.25
CA ILE A 125 10.11 -11.22 -3.97
C ILE A 125 9.75 -10.49 -5.26
N THR A 126 8.78 -10.99 -6.02
CA THR A 126 8.41 -10.38 -7.31
C THR A 126 7.34 -9.31 -7.15
N ASN A 127 6.33 -9.56 -6.32
CA ASN A 127 5.15 -8.71 -6.21
C ASN A 127 5.38 -7.40 -5.45
N THR A 128 6.45 -7.32 -4.66
CA THR A 128 6.84 -6.15 -3.85
C THR A 128 7.63 -5.12 -4.65
N ILE A 129 8.37 -5.55 -5.68
CA ILE A 129 9.24 -4.69 -6.50
C ILE A 129 8.52 -3.45 -7.06
N PRO A 130 7.29 -3.53 -7.60
CA PRO A 130 6.64 -2.36 -8.18
C PRO A 130 6.46 -1.20 -7.19
N PHE A 131 5.95 -1.46 -5.98
CA PHE A 131 5.71 -0.38 -5.02
C PHE A 131 7.01 0.12 -4.38
N LEU A 132 8.00 -0.75 -4.15
CA LEU A 132 9.33 -0.32 -3.67
C LEU A 132 10.02 0.57 -4.70
N THR A 133 9.93 0.22 -5.99
CA THR A 133 10.46 1.07 -7.07
C THR A 133 9.74 2.41 -7.09
N GLN A 134 8.41 2.45 -6.95
CA GLN A 134 7.66 3.72 -6.89
C GLN A 134 8.11 4.63 -5.75
N ILE A 135 8.32 4.06 -4.55
CA ILE A 135 8.87 4.79 -3.40
C ILE A 135 10.27 5.32 -3.72
N LEU A 136 11.15 4.47 -4.24
CA LEU A 136 12.55 4.82 -4.49
C LEU A 136 12.74 5.72 -5.73
N ALA A 137 11.76 5.78 -6.63
CA ALA A 137 11.78 6.63 -7.83
C ALA A 137 11.23 8.05 -7.57
N THR A 138 10.75 8.35 -6.35
CA THR A 138 10.36 9.71 -5.95
C THR A 138 11.52 10.69 -6.16
N PRO A 139 11.29 11.94 -6.62
CA PRO A 139 12.33 12.96 -6.71
C PRO A 139 13.13 13.06 -5.41
N HIS A 140 14.46 13.19 -5.50
CA HIS A 140 15.36 12.99 -4.37
C HIS A 140 15.02 13.85 -3.13
N ASP A 141 14.73 15.13 -3.32
CA ASP A 141 14.41 16.05 -2.22
C ASP A 141 13.08 15.68 -1.52
N GLU A 142 12.08 15.24 -2.30
CA GLU A 142 10.81 14.74 -1.80
C GLU A 142 10.99 13.40 -1.07
N PHE A 143 11.85 12.53 -1.60
CA PHE A 143 12.18 11.26 -0.97
C PHE A 143 12.82 11.47 0.40
N VAL A 144 13.84 12.33 0.49
CA VAL A 144 14.54 12.60 1.75
C VAL A 144 13.61 13.23 2.79
N SER A 145 12.79 14.21 2.38
CA SER A 145 11.84 14.86 3.29
C SER A 145 10.71 13.93 3.76
N SER A 146 10.27 12.98 2.93
CA SER A 146 9.20 12.04 3.31
C SER A 146 9.72 10.81 4.06
N TRP A 147 10.82 10.21 3.63
CA TRP A 147 11.27 8.89 4.12
C TRP A 147 12.49 8.94 5.02
N CYS A 148 13.27 10.02 4.96
CA CYS A 148 14.55 10.16 5.68
C CYS A 148 14.56 11.37 6.64
N SER A 149 13.39 11.87 7.02
CA SER A 149 13.23 13.00 7.94
C SER A 149 12.14 12.72 8.98
N VAL A 150 12.19 13.47 10.08
CA VAL A 150 11.20 13.46 11.17
C VAL A 150 10.18 14.60 11.06
N ASP A 151 10.39 15.54 10.14
CA ASP A 151 9.55 16.73 9.96
C ASP A 151 8.35 16.45 9.05
N LEU A 152 7.35 15.73 9.56
CA LEU A 152 6.06 15.56 8.87
C LEU A 152 4.98 16.46 9.48
N PRO A 153 4.14 17.13 8.65
CA PRO A 153 2.95 17.82 9.11
C PRO A 153 1.95 16.85 9.78
N VAL A 154 1.01 17.43 10.53
CA VAL A 154 -0.01 16.75 11.36
C VAL A 154 -0.51 15.45 10.74
N MET A 155 -0.35 14.37 11.50
CA MET A 155 -0.76 13.03 11.14
C MET A 155 -2.25 12.83 11.19
N GLU A 156 -2.66 11.79 10.48
CA GLU A 156 -4.00 11.25 10.38
C GLU A 156 -4.74 11.12 11.71
N ASP A 157 -5.96 11.64 11.70
CA ASP A 157 -6.98 11.26 12.66
C ASP A 157 -7.58 9.93 12.20
N ASP A 158 -7.15 8.83 12.82
CA ASP A 158 -8.01 7.65 12.85
C ASP A 158 -9.11 7.90 13.89
N ALA A 159 -10.26 7.27 13.73
CA ALA A 159 -11.33 7.43 14.69
C ALA A 159 -12.03 6.12 14.95
N ASN A 160 -12.03 5.70 16.21
CA ASN A 160 -12.75 4.51 16.60
C ASN A 160 -14.22 4.87 16.75
N LEU A 161 -15.07 4.07 16.11
CA LEU A 161 -16.51 4.22 16.24
C LEU A 161 -16.94 3.62 17.58
N ASP A 162 -17.42 4.45 18.50
CA ASP A 162 -18.17 4.00 19.69
C ASP A 162 -19.51 3.47 19.19
N TYR A 163 -19.53 2.17 18.89
CA TYR A 163 -20.68 1.48 18.32
C TYR A 163 -21.50 0.82 19.42
N ASP A 164 -22.79 1.18 19.50
CA ASP A 164 -23.78 0.43 20.28
C ASP A 164 -24.54 -0.54 19.36
N PRO A 165 -24.12 -1.82 19.30
CA PRO A 165 -24.76 -2.81 18.43
C PRO A 165 -26.24 -3.02 18.75
N VAL A 166 -26.63 -2.84 20.02
CA VAL A 166 -28.00 -3.04 20.48
C VAL A 166 -28.87 -1.87 20.03
N GLY A 167 -28.40 -0.63 20.24
CA GLY A 167 -29.06 0.58 19.76
C GLY A 167 -29.20 0.61 18.24
N ALA A 168 -28.16 0.21 17.51
CA ALA A 168 -28.20 0.12 16.05
C ALA A 168 -29.20 -0.93 15.53
N ALA A 169 -29.25 -2.11 16.17
CA ALA A 169 -30.20 -3.15 15.79
C ALA A 169 -31.66 -2.73 16.06
N ASP A 170 -31.92 -2.05 17.19
CA ASP A 170 -33.25 -1.50 17.51
C ASP A 170 -33.68 -0.48 16.46
N LEU A 171 -32.78 0.42 16.05
CA LEU A 171 -33.07 1.40 15.00
C LEU A 171 -33.33 0.75 13.63
N ALA A 172 -32.57 -0.27 13.26
CA ALA A 172 -32.79 -1.02 12.03
C ALA A 172 -34.16 -1.72 12.04
N LEU A 173 -34.56 -2.29 13.18
CA LEU A 173 -35.86 -2.94 13.35
C LEU A 173 -37.01 -1.92 13.27
N LEU A 174 -36.83 -0.75 13.90
CA LEU A 174 -37.78 0.36 13.84
C LEU A 174 -37.91 0.94 12.43
N ALA A 175 -36.80 1.06 11.70
CA ALA A 175 -36.78 1.48 10.30
C ALA A 175 -37.50 0.47 9.40
N ALA A 176 -37.21 -0.82 9.55
CA ALA A 176 -37.90 -1.89 8.82
C ALA A 176 -39.41 -1.94 9.13
N SER A 177 -39.80 -1.47 10.31
CA SER A 177 -41.20 -1.39 10.74
C SER A 177 -41.89 -0.06 10.38
N ASN A 178 -41.22 0.84 9.63
CA ASN A 178 -41.69 2.20 9.31
C ASN A 178 -42.04 3.06 10.55
N MET A 179 -41.48 2.74 11.72
CA MET A 179 -41.71 3.42 13.00
C MET A 179 -40.59 4.41 13.35
N LEU A 180 -39.73 4.73 12.39
CA LEU A 180 -38.59 5.62 12.59
C LEU A 180 -39.05 7.09 12.54
N THR A 181 -38.87 7.83 13.64
CA THR A 181 -39.18 9.26 13.75
C THR A 181 -37.90 10.10 13.74
N GLU A 182 -37.95 11.35 13.25
CA GLU A 182 -36.78 12.25 13.16
C GLU A 182 -36.01 12.40 14.49
N ALA A 183 -36.70 12.36 15.64
CA ALA A 183 -36.07 12.42 16.97
C ALA A 183 -35.28 11.15 17.35
N LYS A 184 -35.63 9.99 16.78
CA LYS A 184 -34.92 8.71 16.94
C LYS A 184 -33.80 8.49 15.94
N VAL A 185 -33.76 9.30 14.86
CA VAL A 185 -32.66 9.33 13.88
C VAL A 185 -31.39 9.96 14.45
N ASN A 186 -31.46 10.58 15.63
CA ASN A 186 -30.33 11.23 16.30
C ASN A 186 -29.36 10.22 16.99
N TYR A 187 -29.22 9.03 16.42
CA TYR A 187 -28.20 8.07 16.81
C TYR A 187 -26.83 8.58 16.35
N SER A 188 -26.13 9.26 17.25
CA SER A 188 -24.80 9.76 16.97
C SER A 188 -23.79 8.65 17.25
N CYS A 189 -23.25 8.10 16.17
CA CYS A 189 -22.01 7.36 16.15
C CYS A 189 -20.87 8.27 16.62
N ASN A 190 -20.47 8.19 17.89
CA ASN A 190 -19.36 8.99 18.41
C ASN A 190 -18.05 8.40 17.91
N PHE A 191 -17.19 9.27 17.37
CA PHE A 191 -15.88 8.88 16.88
C PHE A 191 -14.83 9.36 17.89
N ARG A 192 -14.07 8.43 18.47
CA ARG A 192 -12.91 8.75 19.31
C ARG A 192 -11.68 8.86 18.42
N SER A 193 -11.09 10.05 18.30
CA SER A 193 -9.81 10.19 17.59
C SER A 193 -8.73 9.36 18.28
N ILE A 194 -8.01 8.60 17.47
CA ILE A 194 -6.75 7.93 17.82
C ILE A 194 -5.68 8.61 16.98
N SER A 195 -4.91 9.50 17.62
CA SER A 195 -3.78 10.17 16.97
C SER A 195 -2.49 9.42 17.25
N MET A 196 -1.77 9.02 16.21
CA MET A 196 -0.38 8.58 16.33
C MET A 196 0.56 9.79 16.20
N PRO A 197 1.62 9.92 17.03
CA PRO A 197 2.61 10.97 16.84
C PRO A 197 3.26 10.89 15.45
N SER A 198 3.42 12.03 14.77
CA SER A 198 3.89 12.08 13.37
C SER A 198 5.28 11.48 13.16
N ILE A 199 6.17 11.73 14.10
CA ILE A 199 7.54 11.19 14.09
C ILE A 199 7.50 9.66 14.18
N GLN A 200 6.70 9.11 15.12
CA GLN A 200 6.62 7.66 15.31
C GLN A 200 6.05 6.97 14.07
N TYR A 201 5.04 7.57 13.45
CA TYR A 201 4.50 7.06 12.19
C TYR A 201 5.55 7.07 11.07
N ALA A 202 6.24 8.20 10.86
CA ALA A 202 7.28 8.35 9.83
C ALA A 202 8.36 7.27 9.98
N GLN A 203 8.88 7.13 11.20
CA GLN A 203 9.94 6.19 11.53
C GLN A 203 9.47 4.74 11.38
N THR A 204 8.25 4.41 11.83
CA THR A 204 7.68 3.05 11.68
C THR A 204 7.46 2.72 10.19
N ARG A 205 6.97 3.67 9.40
CA ARG A 205 6.77 3.51 7.97
C ARG A 205 8.09 3.22 7.26
N THR A 206 9.11 4.01 7.55
CA THR A 206 10.45 3.81 7.00
C THR A 206 11.08 2.50 7.47
N SER A 207 10.95 2.14 8.75
CA SER A 207 11.50 0.88 9.27
C SER A 207 10.86 -0.34 8.60
N CYS A 208 9.56 -0.32 8.33
CA CYS A 208 8.90 -1.40 7.59
C CYS A 208 9.50 -1.58 6.19
N VAL A 209 9.73 -0.48 5.44
CA VAL A 209 10.35 -0.57 4.10
C VAL A 209 11.76 -1.16 4.17
N VAL A 210 12.54 -0.78 5.18
CA VAL A 210 13.89 -1.34 5.38
C VAL A 210 13.81 -2.84 5.68
N LYS A 211 12.95 -3.26 6.59
CA LYS A 211 12.77 -4.68 6.94
C LYS A 211 12.28 -5.51 5.75
N ILE A 212 11.30 -5.02 4.99
CA ILE A 212 10.85 -5.69 3.76
C ILE A 212 12.02 -5.91 2.79
N ILE A 213 12.86 -4.91 2.56
CA ILE A 213 14.03 -5.05 1.69
C ILE A 213 15.02 -6.08 2.29
N ALA A 214 15.28 -6.02 3.59
CA ALA A 214 16.15 -6.95 4.29
C ALA A 214 15.64 -8.41 4.19
N ASN A 215 14.38 -8.66 4.55
CA ASN A 215 13.72 -9.96 4.48
C ASN A 215 13.71 -10.51 3.05
N LEU A 216 13.51 -9.68 2.03
CA LEU A 216 13.57 -10.15 0.64
C LEU A 216 15.01 -10.34 0.14
N HIS A 217 16.00 -9.66 0.72
CA HIS A 217 17.41 -9.78 0.32
C HIS A 217 18.17 -10.90 1.05
N VAL A 218 17.76 -11.25 2.28
CA VAL A 218 18.49 -12.20 3.12
C VAL A 218 18.68 -13.53 2.42
N PHE A 219 19.82 -14.17 2.63
CA PHE A 219 20.04 -15.53 2.15
C PHE A 219 20.55 -16.35 3.32
N VAL A 220 19.72 -17.28 3.77
CA VAL A 220 20.07 -18.15 4.89
C VAL A 220 20.48 -19.52 4.34
N PRO A 221 21.78 -19.89 4.42
CA PRO A 221 22.24 -21.19 3.96
C PRO A 221 21.48 -22.32 4.64
N ASN A 222 21.12 -23.35 3.87
CA ASN A 222 20.34 -24.53 4.30
C ASN A 222 18.84 -24.30 4.55
N ILE A 223 18.35 -23.05 4.52
CA ILE A 223 16.91 -22.75 4.53
C ILE A 223 16.48 -22.33 3.12
N CYS A 224 17.18 -21.38 2.52
CA CYS A 224 16.90 -20.93 1.16
C CYS A 224 17.43 -21.93 0.13
N GLU A 225 16.70 -22.08 -0.97
CA GLU A 225 17.22 -22.82 -2.12
C GLU A 225 18.32 -22.00 -2.81
N GLU A 226 19.35 -22.63 -3.37
CA GLU A 226 20.50 -21.90 -3.92
C GLU A 226 20.10 -20.93 -5.06
N GLN A 227 19.06 -21.26 -5.84
CA GLN A 227 18.47 -20.38 -6.85
C GLN A 227 17.86 -19.09 -6.29
N GLU A 228 17.54 -19.04 -4.99
CA GLU A 228 17.02 -17.84 -4.33
C GLU A 228 18.14 -16.85 -3.97
N ARG A 229 19.41 -17.28 -4.03
CA ARG A 229 20.55 -16.40 -3.77
C ARG A 229 20.55 -15.22 -4.75
N ASP A 230 20.54 -14.01 -4.18
CA ASP A 230 20.45 -12.75 -4.91
C ASP A 230 19.22 -12.63 -5.84
N LEU A 231 18.21 -13.51 -5.71
CA LEU A 231 17.05 -13.55 -6.61
C LEU A 231 16.26 -12.23 -6.58
N PHE A 232 16.05 -11.66 -5.40
CA PHE A 232 15.41 -10.36 -5.24
C PHE A 232 16.16 -9.26 -5.97
N LEU A 233 17.49 -9.19 -5.80
CA LEU A 233 18.34 -8.23 -6.51
C LEU A 233 18.23 -8.38 -8.03
N GLN A 234 18.33 -9.59 -8.54
CA GLN A 234 18.25 -9.86 -9.98
C GLN A 234 16.88 -9.46 -10.57
N LYS A 235 15.79 -9.77 -9.87
CA LYS A 235 14.44 -9.37 -10.29
C LYS A 235 14.24 -7.86 -10.22
N PHE A 236 14.76 -7.21 -9.18
CA PHE A 236 14.71 -5.76 -9.02
C PHE A 236 15.44 -5.05 -10.18
N GLN A 237 16.65 -5.50 -10.50
CA GLN A 237 17.43 -5.01 -11.66
C GLN A 237 16.68 -5.19 -12.98
N LYS A 238 16.09 -6.37 -13.21
CA LYS A 238 15.30 -6.65 -14.42
C LYS A 238 14.08 -5.74 -14.53
N TYR A 239 13.40 -5.47 -13.42
CA TYR A 239 12.25 -4.56 -13.37
C TYR A 239 12.66 -3.13 -13.77
N LEU A 240 13.71 -2.59 -13.15
CA LEU A 240 14.24 -1.26 -13.47
C LEU A 240 14.62 -1.10 -14.95
N LEU A 241 15.21 -2.14 -15.57
CA LEU A 241 15.53 -2.12 -16.99
C LEU A 241 14.29 -2.12 -17.90
N SER A 242 13.20 -2.76 -17.45
CA SER A 242 11.97 -2.89 -18.24
C SER A 242 11.12 -1.62 -18.20
N GLU A 243 11.11 -0.92 -17.06
CA GLU A 243 10.35 0.33 -16.87
C GLU A 243 11.13 1.58 -17.29
N SER A 244 12.47 1.54 -17.36
CA SER A 244 13.26 2.71 -17.77
C SER A 244 12.95 3.11 -19.23
N PRO A 245 12.48 4.34 -19.50
CA PRO A 245 12.34 4.84 -20.85
C PRO A 245 13.70 4.77 -21.57
N LYS A 246 13.71 4.45 -22.87
CA LYS A 246 14.94 4.60 -23.66
C LYS A 246 15.37 6.08 -23.61
N PRO A 247 16.63 6.37 -23.24
CA PRO A 247 17.09 7.75 -23.14
C PRO A 247 16.93 8.44 -24.51
N SER A 248 16.28 9.61 -24.53
CA SER A 248 16.23 10.50 -25.69
C SER A 248 17.19 11.67 -25.47
N LEU A 249 17.81 12.16 -26.55
CA LEU A 249 18.81 13.22 -26.52
C LEU A 249 18.25 14.56 -26.00
N ASP A 250 16.94 14.77 -26.13
CA ASP A 250 16.28 16.05 -25.89
C ASP A 250 15.90 16.29 -24.42
N HIS A 251 15.87 15.24 -23.59
CA HIS A 251 15.52 15.34 -22.17
C HIS A 251 16.45 14.47 -21.32
N PRO A 252 17.56 15.02 -20.78
CA PRO A 252 18.38 14.36 -19.78
C PRO A 252 17.68 14.41 -18.40
N ALA A 253 16.44 13.93 -18.33
CA ALA A 253 15.83 13.60 -17.05
C ALA A 253 16.73 12.56 -16.38
N ALA A 254 16.99 12.72 -15.08
CA ALA A 254 17.77 11.73 -14.34
C ALA A 254 17.15 10.35 -14.59
N ASP A 255 17.96 9.42 -15.11
CA ASP A 255 17.54 8.04 -15.35
C ASP A 255 16.94 7.49 -14.06
N GLU A 256 15.74 6.91 -14.12
CA GLU A 256 15.02 6.40 -12.94
C GLU A 256 15.92 5.48 -12.10
N ILE A 257 16.76 4.71 -12.78
CA ILE A 257 17.80 3.86 -12.20
C ILE A 257 18.74 4.67 -11.28
N THR A 258 19.15 5.87 -11.69
CA THR A 258 20.02 6.76 -10.92
C THR A 258 19.29 7.34 -9.71
N ILE A 259 18.02 7.73 -9.87
CA ILE A 259 17.21 8.25 -8.75
C ILE A 259 17.03 7.15 -7.69
N VAL A 260 16.63 5.95 -8.11
CA VAL A 260 16.46 4.79 -7.23
C VAL A 260 17.76 4.45 -6.48
N CYS A 261 18.89 4.40 -7.19
CA CYS A 261 20.19 4.13 -6.59
C CYS A 261 20.63 5.22 -5.58
N THR A 262 20.28 6.48 -5.83
CA THR A 262 20.58 7.62 -4.94
C THR A 262 19.70 7.60 -3.68
N ASN A 263 18.39 7.41 -3.85
CA ASN A 263 17.43 7.33 -2.76
C ASN A 263 17.69 6.13 -1.85
N LEU A 264 18.04 4.97 -2.42
CA LEU A 264 18.42 3.80 -1.64
C LEU A 264 19.69 4.03 -0.80
N GLY A 265 20.64 4.83 -1.32
CA GLY A 265 21.80 5.27 -0.53
C GLY A 265 21.41 6.15 0.66
N SER A 266 20.46 7.05 0.47
CA SER A 266 19.96 7.94 1.53
C SER A 266 19.15 7.17 2.58
N LEU A 267 18.32 6.23 2.13
CA LEU A 267 17.59 5.32 3.01
C LEU A 267 18.55 4.49 3.88
N SER A 268 19.59 3.90 3.27
CA SER A 268 20.62 3.13 3.98
C SER A 268 21.38 3.99 5.00
N HIS A 269 21.64 5.26 4.70
CA HIS A 269 22.23 6.18 5.67
C HIS A 269 21.28 6.47 6.84
N TYR A 270 20.02 6.81 6.55
CA TYR A 270 19.02 7.14 7.57
C TYR A 270 18.65 5.94 8.45
N ALA A 271 18.59 4.72 7.91
CA ALA A 271 18.25 3.51 8.64
C ALA A 271 19.12 3.29 9.90
N LYS A 272 20.39 3.70 9.86
CA LYS A 272 21.31 3.63 11.02
C LYS A 272 20.81 4.45 12.21
N SER A 273 20.11 5.56 11.96
CA SER A 273 19.52 6.39 13.02
C SER A 273 18.30 5.76 13.70
N LEU A 274 17.72 4.71 13.11
CA LEU A 274 16.56 4.00 13.66
C LEU A 274 16.95 2.84 14.60
N ILE A 275 18.24 2.48 14.68
CA ILE A 275 18.74 1.44 15.60
C ILE A 275 18.54 1.83 17.07
N PRO A 276 18.93 3.03 17.55
CA PRO A 276 18.76 3.40 18.96
C PRO A 276 17.30 3.48 19.43
N GLY A 277 16.35 3.57 18.49
CA GLY A 277 14.91 3.56 18.76
C GLY A 277 14.27 2.17 18.81
N ASN A 278 15.07 1.09 18.69
CA ASN A 278 14.62 -0.30 18.60
C ASN A 278 13.63 -0.58 17.45
N LEU A 279 13.63 0.26 16.41
CA LEU A 279 12.79 0.06 15.23
C LEU A 279 13.45 -0.84 14.20
N LEU A 280 14.79 -0.84 14.15
CA LEU A 280 15.61 -1.70 13.31
C LEU A 280 16.72 -2.34 14.14
N ASN A 281 17.08 -3.57 13.78
CA ASN A 281 18.28 -4.22 14.31
C ASN A 281 19.49 -3.98 13.39
N GLU A 282 20.69 -4.36 13.82
CA GLU A 282 21.92 -4.17 13.02
C GLU A 282 21.93 -5.02 11.74
N GLU A 283 21.31 -6.20 11.78
CA GLU A 283 21.23 -7.13 10.65
C GLU A 283 20.38 -6.56 9.51
N ASP A 284 19.19 -6.00 9.81
CA ASP A 284 18.31 -5.34 8.84
C ASP A 284 19.07 -4.23 8.10
N VAL A 285 19.83 -3.42 8.85
CA VAL A 285 20.60 -2.29 8.32
C VAL A 285 21.78 -2.78 7.47
N GLN A 286 22.43 -3.87 7.87
CA GLN A 286 23.51 -4.47 7.11
C GLN A 286 23.00 -5.06 5.79
N LEU A 287 21.89 -5.81 5.82
CA LEU A 287 21.24 -6.37 4.63
C LEU A 287 20.80 -5.29 3.64
N LEU A 288 20.21 -4.20 4.12
CA LEU A 288 19.88 -3.03 3.30
C LEU A 288 21.13 -2.41 2.67
N SER A 289 22.21 -2.28 3.46
CA SER A 289 23.47 -1.69 2.99
C SER A 289 24.13 -2.55 1.91
N ASP A 290 24.10 -3.87 2.06
CA ASP A 290 24.62 -4.81 1.07
C ASP A 290 23.81 -4.80 -0.22
N PHE A 291 22.46 -4.79 -0.10
CA PHE A 291 21.57 -4.63 -1.25
C PHE A 291 21.85 -3.32 -1.99
N SER A 292 21.93 -2.20 -1.25
CA SER A 292 22.23 -0.86 -1.78
C SER A 292 23.57 -0.82 -2.51
N TYR A 293 24.62 -1.38 -1.90
CA TYR A 293 25.94 -1.45 -2.50
C TYR A 293 25.93 -2.26 -3.81
N LYS A 294 25.32 -3.45 -3.81
CA LYS A 294 25.23 -4.31 -5.00
C LYS A 294 24.46 -3.61 -6.13
N LEU A 295 23.33 -2.97 -5.82
CA LEU A 295 22.52 -2.25 -6.80
C LEU A 295 23.26 -1.03 -7.36
N GLN A 296 23.92 -0.23 -6.52
CA GLN A 296 24.73 0.92 -6.96
C GLN A 296 25.90 0.50 -7.84
N ARG A 297 26.59 -0.59 -7.51
CA ARG A 297 27.67 -1.13 -8.34
C ARG A 297 27.14 -1.53 -9.72
N TRP A 298 25.97 -2.17 -9.78
CA TRP A 298 25.30 -2.50 -11.03
C TRP A 298 24.86 -1.25 -11.82
N CYS A 299 24.25 -0.26 -11.17
CA CYS A 299 23.86 1.03 -11.77
C CYS A 299 25.05 1.68 -12.51
N LYS A 300 26.23 1.76 -11.86
CA LYS A 300 27.44 2.34 -12.46
C LYS A 300 27.90 1.60 -13.72
N LEU A 301 27.80 0.26 -13.73
CA LEU A 301 28.13 -0.56 -14.90
C LEU A 301 27.14 -0.33 -16.05
N GLN A 302 25.84 -0.21 -15.75
CA GLN A 302 24.81 0.05 -16.75
C GLN A 302 24.98 1.43 -17.41
N VAL A 303 25.24 2.48 -16.63
CA VAL A 303 25.52 3.82 -17.16
C VAL A 303 26.76 3.82 -18.07
N GLY A 304 27.85 3.15 -17.66
CA GLY A 304 29.05 3.01 -18.48
C GLY A 304 28.80 2.26 -19.80
N GLN A 305 27.94 1.24 -19.80
CA GLN A 305 27.54 0.50 -21.00
C GLN A 305 26.65 1.34 -21.92
N ARG A 306 25.68 2.10 -21.37
CA ARG A 306 24.78 2.98 -22.15
C ARG A 306 25.57 4.11 -22.84
N ILE A 307 26.51 4.76 -22.14
CA ILE A 307 27.40 5.79 -22.74
C ILE A 307 28.22 5.19 -23.89
N SER A 308 28.75 3.97 -23.72
CA SER A 308 29.53 3.29 -24.75
C SER A 308 28.71 2.84 -25.97
N GLN A 309 27.40 2.60 -25.79
CA GLN A 309 26.49 2.24 -26.89
C GLN A 309 26.04 3.47 -27.68
N VAL A 310 25.74 4.59 -27.02
CA VAL A 310 25.41 5.87 -27.68
C VAL A 310 26.58 6.38 -28.51
N ALA A 311 27.81 6.31 -27.97
CA ALA A 311 29.02 6.68 -28.70
C ALA A 311 29.28 5.80 -29.95
N LYS A 312 28.72 4.58 -30.01
CA LYS A 312 28.82 3.69 -31.17
C LYS A 312 27.70 3.94 -32.20
N SER A 313 26.51 4.32 -31.77
CA SER A 313 25.40 4.67 -32.68
C SER A 313 25.62 6.01 -33.39
N ASP A 314 26.35 6.95 -32.78
CA ASP A 314 26.69 8.24 -33.42
C ASP A 314 27.64 8.10 -34.62
N VAL A 315 28.38 6.99 -34.73
CA VAL A 315 29.24 6.74 -35.90
C VAL A 315 28.44 6.19 -37.10
N THR A 316 27.16 5.83 -36.91
CA THR A 316 26.39 5.11 -37.95
C THR A 316 25.12 5.81 -38.47
N SER A 317 24.78 7.01 -37.98
CA SER A 317 23.53 7.69 -38.35
C SER A 317 23.74 9.13 -38.83
N GLU A 318 24.50 9.31 -39.91
CA GLU A 318 24.24 10.40 -40.86
C GLU A 318 23.58 9.79 -42.12
N MET A 319 22.54 10.46 -42.62
CA MET A 319 21.65 10.10 -43.74
C MET A 319 20.51 9.12 -43.44
N LYS A 320 19.34 9.65 -43.09
CA LYS A 320 18.19 9.68 -44.03
C LYS A 320 17.08 10.61 -43.53
N VAL A 321 16.85 11.70 -44.28
CA VAL A 321 15.61 12.48 -44.23
C VAL A 321 14.63 11.81 -45.16
N ASP A 322 13.42 11.48 -44.69
CA ASP A 322 12.26 11.34 -45.57
C ASP A 322 11.00 11.85 -44.88
N LEU A 323 10.33 12.75 -45.58
CA LEU A 323 9.09 13.42 -45.21
C LEU A 323 7.86 12.58 -45.59
N GLN A 324 6.73 12.95 -44.97
CA GLN A 324 5.32 12.83 -45.39
C GLN A 324 4.43 11.84 -44.58
N PRO A 325 3.09 11.98 -44.61
CA PRO A 325 2.33 13.12 -44.10
C PRO A 325 1.12 12.69 -43.23
N VAL A 326 0.52 13.69 -42.59
CA VAL A 326 -0.65 13.66 -41.70
C VAL A 326 -1.94 13.23 -42.42
N GLN A 327 -2.73 12.34 -41.81
CA GLN A 327 -4.19 12.26 -42.02
C GLN A 327 -4.96 12.00 -40.71
N GLN A 328 -5.84 12.94 -40.38
CA GLN A 328 -6.93 12.87 -39.38
C GLN A 328 -8.21 12.31 -40.01
N PRO A 329 -9.12 11.75 -39.21
CA PRO A 329 -10.55 12.08 -39.37
C PRO A 329 -11.24 12.56 -38.08
N GLN A 330 -12.23 13.44 -38.29
CA GLN A 330 -13.07 14.15 -37.30
C GLN A 330 -14.13 13.24 -36.59
N PRO A 331 -14.68 13.69 -35.44
CA PRO A 331 -15.74 12.99 -34.71
C PRO A 331 -17.16 13.50 -35.06
N ALA A 332 -18.15 12.61 -35.03
CA ALA A 332 -19.57 12.95 -35.05
C ALA A 332 -20.16 12.90 -33.63
N ARG A 333 -20.94 13.93 -33.29
CA ARG A 333 -21.65 14.14 -32.03
C ARG A 333 -23.14 13.87 -32.25
N ALA A 334 -23.80 13.18 -31.31
CA ALA A 334 -25.24 13.23 -31.13
C ALA A 334 -25.57 13.02 -29.64
N SER A 335 -26.64 13.64 -29.19
CA SER A 335 -26.92 13.95 -27.78
C SER A 335 -28.41 13.80 -27.46
N VAL A 336 -28.69 13.51 -26.17
CA VAL A 336 -29.92 13.82 -25.37
C VAL A 336 -31.05 12.75 -25.36
N PRO A 337 -31.92 12.58 -24.32
CA PRO A 337 -31.85 12.75 -22.83
C PRO A 337 -32.36 11.53 -21.99
N ASP A 338 -32.24 11.69 -20.65
CA ASP A 338 -32.78 11.00 -19.45
C ASP A 338 -34.19 10.35 -19.47
N PRO A 339 -34.48 9.44 -18.52
CA PRO A 339 -35.36 9.85 -17.42
C PRO A 339 -35.04 9.31 -16.00
N ASN A 340 -35.43 10.14 -15.02
CA ASN A 340 -35.66 9.90 -13.59
C ASN A 340 -35.89 8.45 -13.14
N MET A 341 -35.23 8.08 -12.04
CA MET A 341 -35.73 7.08 -11.08
C MET A 341 -35.50 7.58 -9.65
N ASP A 342 -36.59 7.94 -8.98
CA ASP A 342 -36.64 8.08 -7.52
C ASP A 342 -36.33 6.72 -6.88
N GLY A 343 -35.16 6.61 -6.27
CA GLY A 343 -34.79 5.52 -5.37
C GLY A 343 -35.02 5.91 -3.91
N PRO A 344 -35.11 4.93 -2.99
CA PRO A 344 -35.29 5.20 -1.56
C PRO A 344 -34.13 6.05 -1.02
N PRO A 345 -34.28 6.76 0.11
CA PRO A 345 -33.30 7.73 0.59
C PRO A 345 -31.92 7.08 0.76
N LYS A 346 -30.97 7.53 -0.07
CA LYS A 346 -29.58 7.02 -0.22
C LYS A 346 -28.79 6.94 1.10
N VAL A 347 -29.26 7.62 2.15
CA VAL A 347 -28.66 7.67 3.47
C VAL A 347 -28.90 6.39 4.27
N THR A 348 -30.10 5.78 4.16
CA THR A 348 -30.51 4.63 4.98
C THR A 348 -29.79 3.33 4.58
N LEU A 349 -29.54 3.14 3.29
CA LEU A 349 -28.78 2.00 2.75
C LEU A 349 -27.28 2.07 3.11
N SER A 350 -26.72 3.29 3.12
CA SER A 350 -25.32 3.53 3.48
C SER A 350 -25.05 3.23 4.94
N ILE A 351 -25.95 3.63 5.84
CA ILE A 351 -25.87 3.34 7.28
C ILE A 351 -26.03 1.83 7.50
N THR A 352 -27.02 1.17 6.92
CA THR A 352 -27.27 -0.27 7.15
C THR A 352 -26.09 -1.16 6.73
N LEU A 353 -25.41 -0.85 5.63
CA LEU A 353 -24.24 -1.60 5.17
C LEU A 353 -23.02 -1.40 6.10
N ILE A 354 -22.80 -0.17 6.57
CA ILE A 354 -21.73 0.16 7.54
C ILE A 354 -22.02 -0.56 8.87
N LEU A 355 -23.26 -0.50 9.36
CA LEU A 355 -23.69 -1.16 10.59
C LEU A 355 -23.55 -2.68 10.52
N ALA A 356 -23.89 -3.32 9.39
CA ALA A 356 -23.78 -4.77 9.23
C ALA A 356 -22.34 -5.26 9.23
N ILE A 357 -21.40 -4.46 8.71
CA ILE A 357 -19.97 -4.82 8.62
C ILE A 357 -19.26 -4.53 9.96
N ASP A 358 -19.53 -3.40 10.60
CA ASP A 358 -18.96 -3.08 11.92
C ASP A 358 -19.49 -4.02 13.02
N LEU A 359 -20.74 -4.51 12.93
CA LEU A 359 -21.29 -5.51 13.87
C LEU A 359 -20.53 -6.85 13.82
N VAL A 360 -20.08 -7.28 12.64
CA VAL A 360 -19.25 -8.49 12.48
C VAL A 360 -17.87 -8.30 13.12
N MET A 361 -17.34 -7.08 13.08
CA MET A 361 -16.02 -6.75 13.64
C MET A 361 -16.05 -6.56 15.16
N TYR A 362 -17.16 -6.04 15.72
CA TYR A 362 -17.36 -5.88 17.17
C TYR A 362 -17.51 -7.21 17.90
N LEU A 363 -17.99 -8.26 17.22
CA LEU A 363 -18.15 -9.61 17.77
C LEU A 363 -16.85 -10.42 17.82
N ILE A 364 -15.72 -9.84 17.42
CA ILE A 364 -14.38 -10.42 17.55
C ILE A 364 -13.76 -9.85 18.83
N PRO A 365 -13.85 -10.54 20.00
CA PRO A 365 -13.21 -10.05 21.21
C PRO A 365 -11.69 -10.14 21.04
N ILE A 366 -11.03 -8.98 20.96
CA ILE A 366 -9.58 -8.85 21.12
C ILE A 366 -9.35 -8.71 22.63
N GLN A 367 -8.92 -9.78 23.29
CA GLN A 367 -8.40 -9.69 24.65
C GLN A 367 -6.96 -9.19 24.55
N ASN A 368 -6.67 -8.06 25.22
CA ASN A 368 -5.31 -7.57 25.44
C ASN A 368 -4.48 -8.56 26.24
#